data_AF-A0A4V6NZS3-F1
#
_entry.id   AF-A0A4V6NZS3-F1
#
_cell.length_a   1.000
_cell.length_b   1.000
_cell.length_c   1.000
_cell.angle_alpha   90.00
_cell.angle_beta   90.00
_cell.angle_gamma   90.00
#
_symmetry.space_group_name_H-M   'P 1'
#
loop_
_entity.id
_entity.type
_entity.pdbx_description
1 polymer ?
#
loop_
_entity_poly.entity_id
_entity_poly.type
_entity_poly.pdbx_seq_one_letter_code
_entity_poly.pdbx_strand_id
1 'polypeptide(L)'
;MKVNKKFIYGISIFIGILIIGLMGVFWYTYSSIFIFTFERSNAIVYDQIEVINEEIELTINNETINNIFATNINHYKEDFYINLKERYIKINVDYKGVTIPLKATFTINLHNDNIEFIYNNLKWGKWRLPIPLFQELFTRHISNVGGNKIYLDNLTEIDVLELRRIKLYEEDVKLSIGINEKKLEDFLRILFDNYNKEILAFYSQYENENYQLIYGLFSEKQIDDAIINVLIMDYMEDKEFLKDLLVLLDDEVINDLFIENPYLLSIDAEEISAKKALLQAKQEMNSFQLLLESIIKYDANKANKLFVLGNNPYDFERDMVITPLLLVESYKLPVTEEFASKAEYFYDEEGFYIIYFLNANQYVIYKEGVYEIISIEEFEEVYNQYTFGKKQLPNKKHMGRKEIETVVMDYYGTDRVFTRYLAIDNQYAFILASYGVNYQNIVPIALEKDNNTWHIIQANITDFYEFNELNRGYNISLIPGHIKDKDRIIPLSFNDRTKIVEDLYEREIISNKSFSQLLYASYMNKFIFIKLLDGREFVYTVSFGFLDKIYTLEEALGSYRVPKIIMIQE
;
A
#
# COMPACT_ATOMS: atom_id res chain seq x y z
N MET A 1 58.59 -97.64 -3.53
CA MET A 1 57.75 -96.79 -4.40
C MET A 1 58.59 -95.59 -4.83
N LYS A 2 59.14 -95.57 -6.06
CA LYS A 2 59.99 -94.46 -6.54
C LYS A 2 59.07 -93.33 -7.03
N VAL A 3 58.95 -92.25 -6.27
CA VAL A 3 58.21 -91.06 -6.71
C VAL A 3 58.96 -90.46 -7.91
N ASN A 4 58.27 -90.38 -9.04
CA ASN A 4 58.85 -89.94 -10.31
C ASN A 4 59.19 -88.44 -10.20
N LYS A 5 60.49 -88.10 -10.20
CA LYS A 5 60.97 -86.72 -10.02
C LYS A 5 60.33 -85.73 -11.01
N LYS A 6 59.94 -86.19 -12.22
CA LYS A 6 59.22 -85.37 -13.20
C LYS A 6 57.83 -84.92 -12.73
N PHE A 7 57.15 -85.71 -11.90
CA PHE A 7 55.84 -85.38 -11.34
C PHE A 7 55.93 -84.28 -10.27
N ILE A 8 56.97 -84.31 -9.44
CA ILE A 8 57.22 -83.26 -8.43
C ILE A 8 57.57 -81.94 -9.12
N TYR A 9 58.44 -81.95 -10.14
CA TYR A 9 58.75 -80.74 -10.92
C TYR A 9 57.52 -80.16 -11.64
N GLY A 10 56.64 -81.01 -12.19
CA GLY A 10 55.39 -80.57 -12.80
C GLY A 10 54.43 -79.89 -11.81
N ILE A 11 54.29 -80.44 -10.60
CA ILE A 11 53.47 -79.84 -9.54
C ILE A 11 54.08 -78.53 -9.04
N SER A 12 55.40 -78.45 -8.87
CA SER A 12 56.08 -77.22 -8.42
C SER A 12 55.95 -76.08 -9.43
N ILE A 13 56.04 -76.38 -10.74
CA ILE A 13 55.84 -75.38 -11.80
C ILE A 13 54.36 -74.98 -11.88
N PHE A 14 53.43 -75.91 -11.74
CA PHE A 14 52.00 -75.61 -11.74
C PHE A 14 51.60 -74.73 -10.53
N ILE A 15 52.12 -75.03 -9.34
CA ILE A 15 51.93 -74.21 -8.14
C ILE A 15 52.59 -72.84 -8.31
N GLY A 16 53.80 -72.78 -8.91
CA GLY A 16 54.48 -71.51 -9.19
C GLY A 16 53.70 -70.62 -10.15
N ILE A 17 53.16 -71.18 -11.24
CA ILE A 17 52.32 -70.46 -12.21
C ILE A 17 50.98 -70.07 -11.58
N LEU A 18 50.40 -70.91 -10.72
CA LEU A 18 49.16 -70.59 -9.99
C LEU A 18 49.38 -69.46 -8.98
N ILE A 19 50.51 -69.43 -8.28
CA ILE A 19 50.87 -68.36 -7.34
C ILE A 19 51.19 -67.06 -8.09
N ILE A 20 51.92 -67.12 -9.20
CA ILE A 20 52.22 -65.93 -10.03
C ILE A 20 50.95 -65.42 -10.71
N GLY A 21 50.05 -66.31 -11.15
CA GLY A 21 48.74 -65.96 -11.68
C GLY A 21 47.82 -65.34 -10.62
N LEU A 22 47.80 -65.90 -9.40
CA LEU A 22 47.08 -65.32 -8.27
C LEU A 22 47.67 -63.99 -7.82
N MET A 23 49.00 -63.83 -7.79
CA MET A 23 49.68 -62.57 -7.48
C MET A 23 49.47 -61.54 -8.59
N GLY A 24 49.44 -61.94 -9.86
CA GLY A 24 49.09 -61.08 -11.00
C GLY A 24 47.65 -60.58 -10.89
N VAL A 25 46.70 -61.45 -10.53
CA VAL A 25 45.30 -61.08 -10.24
C VAL A 25 45.20 -60.20 -8.98
N PHE A 26 46.04 -60.41 -7.96
CA PHE A 26 46.11 -59.59 -6.73
C PHE A 26 46.81 -58.23 -6.92
N TRP A 27 47.70 -58.09 -7.90
CA TRP A 27 48.42 -56.84 -8.17
C TRP A 27 47.70 -55.99 -9.21
N TYR A 28 46.98 -56.62 -10.15
CA TYR A 28 46.11 -55.94 -11.11
C TYR A 28 44.76 -55.51 -10.51
N THR A 29 44.54 -55.76 -9.21
CA THR A 29 43.28 -55.45 -8.54
C THR A 29 43.30 -54.07 -7.84
N TYR A 30 42.74 -53.09 -8.56
CA TYR A 30 41.82 -52.05 -8.07
C TYR A 30 42.39 -50.83 -7.30
N SER A 31 42.88 -49.83 -8.04
CA SER A 31 42.51 -48.43 -7.79
C SER A 31 41.31 -48.09 -8.69
N SER A 32 40.12 -48.56 -8.31
CA SER A 32 38.92 -48.15 -9.05
C SER A 32 38.46 -46.81 -8.53
N ILE A 33 38.80 -45.77 -9.29
CA ILE A 33 38.17 -44.47 -9.20
C ILE A 33 36.83 -44.58 -9.93
N PHE A 34 35.75 -44.26 -9.24
CA PHE A 34 34.42 -44.22 -9.82
C PHE A 34 34.00 -42.77 -9.99
N ILE A 35 33.62 -42.39 -11.21
CA ILE A 35 33.03 -41.09 -11.52
C ILE A 35 31.57 -41.36 -11.87
N PHE A 36 30.66 -40.72 -11.15
CA PHE A 36 29.21 -40.90 -11.27
C PHE A 36 28.56 -39.58 -11.66
N THR A 37 27.45 -39.62 -12.38
CA THR A 37 26.69 -38.43 -12.82
C THR A 37 25.20 -38.66 -12.66
N PHE A 38 24.53 -38.05 -11.67
CA PHE A 38 23.06 -37.99 -11.52
C PHE A 38 22.60 -36.82 -10.62
N GLU A 39 21.26 -36.67 -10.54
CA GLU A 39 20.38 -35.51 -10.23
C GLU A 39 20.39 -34.89 -8.81
N ARG A 40 19.82 -33.67 -8.71
CA ARG A 40 19.75 -32.76 -7.56
C ARG A 40 18.79 -33.26 -6.47
N SER A 41 19.21 -33.28 -5.19
CA SER A 41 18.26 -33.32 -4.05
C SER A 41 18.84 -32.83 -2.72
N ASN A 42 18.15 -31.83 -2.17
CA ASN A 42 18.00 -31.36 -0.77
C ASN A 42 19.14 -30.57 -0.09
N ALA A 43 18.68 -29.48 0.55
CA ALA A 43 19.38 -28.40 1.25
C ALA A 43 20.05 -28.79 2.59
N ILE A 44 21.03 -27.97 3.02
CA ILE A 44 21.79 -28.11 4.29
C ILE A 44 21.38 -27.04 5.32
N VAL A 45 21.45 -27.40 6.60
CA VAL A 45 21.48 -26.47 7.74
C VAL A 45 22.91 -26.48 8.32
N TYR A 46 23.52 -25.31 8.50
CA TYR A 46 24.91 -25.16 8.95
C TYR A 46 25.01 -25.10 10.49
N ASP A 47 26.07 -25.67 11.07
CA ASP A 47 26.23 -25.72 12.53
C ASP A 47 26.85 -24.44 13.10
N GLN A 48 27.78 -23.84 12.37
CA GLN A 48 28.47 -22.60 12.75
C GLN A 48 28.85 -21.80 11.49
N ILE A 49 28.75 -20.48 11.61
CA ILE A 49 29.11 -19.50 10.58
C ILE A 49 30.07 -18.51 11.24
N GLU A 50 31.30 -18.43 10.73
CA GLU A 50 32.30 -17.47 11.19
C GLU A 50 32.84 -16.68 10.01
N VAL A 51 33.11 -15.39 10.19
CA VAL A 51 33.76 -14.55 9.17
C VAL A 51 35.24 -14.40 9.53
N ILE A 52 36.12 -14.89 8.66
CA ILE A 52 37.57 -14.93 8.87
C ILE A 52 38.28 -14.47 7.59
N ASN A 53 39.01 -13.34 7.66
CA ASN A 53 39.82 -12.81 6.55
C ASN A 53 39.08 -12.77 5.20
N GLU A 54 37.94 -12.06 5.14
CA GLU A 54 37.11 -11.89 3.92
C GLU A 54 36.45 -13.19 3.40
N GLU A 55 36.55 -14.29 4.16
CA GLU A 55 35.88 -15.54 3.86
C GLU A 55 34.90 -15.91 4.97
N ILE A 56 33.70 -16.34 4.58
CA ILE A 56 32.73 -16.97 5.45
C ILE A 56 33.16 -18.43 5.58
N GLU A 57 33.53 -18.84 6.77
CA GLU A 57 33.81 -20.23 7.11
C GLU A 57 32.54 -20.89 7.67
N LEU A 58 32.02 -21.87 6.96
CA LEU A 58 30.91 -22.70 7.41
C LEU A 58 31.45 -24.03 7.92
N THR A 59 31.00 -24.43 9.09
CA THR A 59 31.36 -25.73 9.67
C THR A 59 30.18 -26.69 9.59
N ILE A 60 30.42 -27.86 9.01
CA ILE A 60 29.46 -28.98 8.98
C ILE A 60 30.10 -30.14 9.74
N ASN A 61 29.55 -30.46 10.90
CA ASN A 61 30.08 -31.52 11.75
C ASN A 61 29.70 -32.92 11.23
N ASN A 62 30.38 -33.95 11.75
CA ASN A 62 30.11 -35.34 11.36
C ASN A 62 28.67 -35.81 11.66
N GLU A 63 28.02 -35.28 12.69
CA GLU A 63 26.64 -35.64 13.03
C GLU A 63 25.65 -35.09 11.98
N THR A 64 25.81 -33.82 11.60
CA THR A 64 25.01 -33.14 10.57
C THR A 64 25.18 -33.82 9.21
N ILE A 65 26.41 -34.19 8.82
CA ILE A 65 26.66 -35.00 7.60
C ILE A 65 25.91 -36.32 7.66
N ASN A 66 26.02 -37.06 8.77
CA ASN A 66 25.32 -38.33 8.94
C ASN A 66 23.79 -38.17 8.91
N ASN A 67 23.27 -37.09 9.52
CA ASN A 67 21.84 -36.78 9.53
C ASN A 67 21.32 -36.45 8.13
N ILE A 68 22.05 -35.70 7.32
CA ILE A 68 21.66 -35.38 5.94
C ILE A 68 21.55 -36.67 5.10
N PHE A 69 22.56 -37.54 5.18
CA PHE A 69 22.51 -38.82 4.49
C PHE A 69 21.40 -39.73 5.01
N ALA A 70 21.20 -39.82 6.33
CA ALA A 70 20.11 -40.60 6.91
C ALA A 70 18.72 -40.10 6.49
N THR A 71 18.56 -38.79 6.27
CA THR A 71 17.29 -38.19 5.82
C THR A 71 17.04 -38.42 4.33
N ASN A 72 18.09 -38.36 3.51
CA ASN A 72 18.02 -38.68 2.08
C ASN A 72 17.72 -40.18 1.83
N ILE A 73 18.21 -41.06 2.71
CA ILE A 73 17.98 -42.51 2.66
C ILE A 73 16.73 -42.89 3.48
N ASN A 74 15.60 -42.25 3.18
CA ASN A 74 14.31 -42.29 3.90
C ASN A 74 13.68 -43.68 4.15
N HIS A 75 14.40 -44.79 3.95
CA HIS A 75 14.00 -46.16 4.25
C HIS A 75 14.95 -46.94 5.19
N TYR A 76 16.14 -46.43 5.55
CA TYR A 76 17.12 -47.22 6.31
C TYR A 76 18.03 -46.39 7.23
N LYS A 77 17.45 -45.70 8.23
CA LYS A 77 18.20 -44.90 9.22
C LYS A 77 19.32 -45.67 9.95
N GLU A 78 19.28 -47.00 10.01
CA GLU A 78 20.25 -47.83 10.73
C GLU A 78 21.38 -48.41 9.85
N ASP A 79 21.31 -48.22 8.51
CA ASP A 79 22.19 -48.91 7.57
C ASP A 79 23.26 -48.03 6.94
N PHE A 80 23.41 -46.78 7.37
CA PHE A 80 24.37 -45.83 6.81
C PHE A 80 25.14 -45.09 7.91
N TYR A 81 26.46 -45.01 7.77
CA TYR A 81 27.31 -44.26 8.70
C TYR A 81 28.60 -43.78 8.04
N ILE A 82 28.88 -42.48 8.17
CA ILE A 82 30.12 -41.82 7.79
C ILE A 82 30.94 -41.52 9.04
N ASN A 83 32.24 -41.82 8.94
CA ASN A 83 33.24 -41.46 9.93
C ASN A 83 34.30 -40.57 9.25
N LEU A 84 34.29 -39.28 9.55
CA LEU A 84 35.26 -38.31 9.01
C LEU A 84 36.69 -38.60 9.48
N LYS A 85 36.87 -38.88 10.77
CA LYS A 85 38.18 -39.15 11.39
C LYS A 85 38.93 -40.30 10.72
N GLU A 86 38.26 -41.42 10.50
CA GLU A 86 38.82 -42.61 9.85
C GLU A 86 38.57 -42.64 8.33
N ARG A 87 37.92 -41.62 7.76
CA ARG A 87 37.62 -41.45 6.33
C ARG A 87 36.97 -42.66 5.66
N TYR A 88 35.93 -43.19 6.29
CA TYR A 88 35.17 -44.29 5.73
C TYR A 88 33.67 -44.11 5.85
N ILE A 89 32.97 -44.74 4.92
CA ILE A 89 31.53 -44.98 4.94
C ILE A 89 31.28 -46.45 5.21
N LYS A 90 30.25 -46.75 6.01
CA LYS A 90 29.71 -48.08 6.22
C LYS A 90 28.27 -48.09 5.75
N ILE A 91 27.93 -49.07 4.93
CA ILE A 91 26.57 -49.33 4.50
C ILE A 91 26.22 -50.79 4.70
N ASN A 92 25.04 -51.10 5.21
CA ASN A 92 24.53 -52.46 5.21
C ASN A 92 23.64 -52.66 3.98
N VAL A 93 23.89 -53.69 3.18
CA VAL A 93 23.11 -53.99 1.98
C VAL A 93 22.54 -55.39 2.07
N ASP A 94 21.23 -55.53 1.85
CA ASP A 94 20.58 -56.83 1.80
C ASP A 94 20.78 -57.51 0.43
N TYR A 95 21.32 -58.72 0.45
CA TYR A 95 21.46 -59.56 -0.74
C TYR A 95 20.99 -60.98 -0.44
N LYS A 96 19.93 -61.42 -1.14
CA LYS A 96 19.33 -62.76 -0.99
C LYS A 96 18.98 -63.12 0.46
N GLY A 97 18.44 -62.15 1.22
CA GLY A 97 18.01 -62.34 2.61
C GLY A 97 19.14 -62.32 3.64
N VAL A 98 20.36 -61.90 3.25
CA VAL A 98 21.49 -61.70 4.15
C VAL A 98 21.93 -60.24 4.10
N THR A 99 22.04 -59.61 5.27
CA THR A 99 22.56 -58.26 5.42
C THR A 99 24.09 -58.25 5.37
N ILE A 100 24.65 -57.51 4.43
CA ILE A 100 26.08 -57.48 4.12
C ILE A 100 26.65 -56.09 4.48
N PRO A 101 27.49 -55.99 5.53
CA PRO A 101 28.12 -54.72 5.89
C PRO A 101 29.29 -54.42 4.95
N LEU A 102 29.08 -53.46 4.06
CA LEU A 102 30.08 -52.92 3.16
C LEU A 102 30.75 -51.69 3.80
N LYS A 103 32.07 -51.58 3.64
CA LYS A 103 32.87 -50.44 4.07
C LYS A 103 33.67 -49.92 2.89
N ALA A 104 33.57 -48.64 2.58
CA ALA A 104 34.41 -47.97 1.59
C ALA A 104 35.16 -46.81 2.26
N THR A 105 36.38 -46.54 1.80
CA THR A 105 37.06 -45.27 2.13
C THR A 105 36.56 -44.19 1.20
N PHE A 106 36.54 -42.93 1.63
CA PHE A 106 36.14 -41.82 0.75
C PHE A 106 37.16 -40.68 0.73
N THR A 107 37.13 -39.92 -0.36
CA THR A 107 37.66 -38.57 -0.46
C THR A 107 36.51 -37.62 -0.76
N ILE A 108 36.68 -36.34 -0.47
CA ILE A 108 35.68 -35.33 -0.75
C ILE A 108 36.24 -34.39 -1.82
N ASN A 109 35.44 -34.13 -2.85
CA ASN A 109 35.69 -33.14 -3.87
C ASN A 109 34.58 -32.09 -3.87
N LEU A 110 34.89 -30.94 -4.45
CA LEU A 110 33.95 -29.86 -4.67
C LEU A 110 33.63 -29.81 -6.17
N HIS A 111 32.34 -29.75 -6.51
CA HIS A 111 31.92 -29.57 -7.88
C HIS A 111 30.71 -28.63 -7.92
N ASN A 112 30.92 -27.40 -8.39
CA ASN A 112 29.94 -26.30 -8.33
C ASN A 112 29.40 -26.14 -6.89
N ASP A 113 28.10 -26.29 -6.69
CA ASP A 113 27.38 -26.01 -5.45
C ASP A 113 27.24 -27.24 -4.55
N ASN A 114 28.09 -28.25 -4.74
CA ASN A 114 27.93 -29.54 -4.07
C ASN A 114 29.25 -30.16 -3.60
N ILE A 115 29.16 -30.75 -2.41
CA ILE A 115 30.18 -31.60 -1.81
C ILE A 115 30.00 -33.02 -2.35
N GLU A 116 30.95 -33.51 -3.14
CA GLU A 116 30.93 -34.85 -3.71
C GLU A 116 31.84 -35.81 -2.92
N PHE A 117 31.27 -36.94 -2.48
CA PHE A 117 31.99 -38.04 -1.85
C PHE A 117 32.41 -39.06 -2.92
N ILE A 118 33.71 -39.24 -3.07
CA ILE A 118 34.33 -40.19 -3.99
C ILE A 118 34.78 -41.42 -3.21
N TYR A 119 34.14 -42.55 -3.47
CA TYR A 119 34.33 -43.79 -2.74
C TYR A 119 35.37 -44.71 -3.39
N ASN A 120 36.24 -45.31 -2.57
CA ASN A 120 37.34 -46.18 -2.95
C ASN A 120 37.47 -47.36 -1.97
N ASN A 121 38.23 -48.40 -2.35
CA ASN A 121 38.59 -49.53 -1.48
C ASN A 121 37.40 -50.23 -0.79
N LEU A 122 36.37 -50.58 -1.55
CA LEU A 122 35.20 -51.31 -1.03
C LEU A 122 35.62 -52.65 -0.39
N LYS A 123 35.14 -52.90 0.83
CA LYS A 123 35.42 -54.08 1.66
C LYS A 123 34.12 -54.64 2.23
N TRP A 124 34.10 -55.94 2.51
CA TRP A 124 33.02 -56.59 3.25
C TRP A 124 33.51 -56.95 4.66
N GLY A 125 32.96 -56.28 5.69
CA GLY A 125 33.41 -56.48 7.07
C GLY A 125 34.93 -56.29 7.24
N LYS A 126 35.59 -57.25 7.92
CA LYS A 126 37.06 -57.28 8.07
C LYS A 126 37.80 -57.96 6.91
N TRP A 127 37.09 -58.54 5.93
CA TRP A 127 37.66 -59.42 4.92
C TRP A 127 37.73 -58.74 3.53
N ARG A 128 38.81 -59.00 2.79
CA ARG A 128 38.96 -58.57 1.39
C ARG A 128 38.42 -59.67 0.47
N LEU A 129 37.11 -59.68 0.22
CA LEU A 129 36.46 -60.65 -0.69
C LEU A 129 36.20 -60.01 -2.07
N PRO A 130 36.09 -60.80 -3.16
CA PRO A 130 36.10 -60.32 -4.52
C PRO A 130 34.99 -59.28 -4.79
N ILE A 131 35.48 -58.12 -5.19
CA ILE A 131 34.83 -56.80 -5.32
C ILE A 131 33.67 -56.73 -6.34
N PRO A 132 33.65 -57.44 -7.49
CA PRO A 132 32.70 -57.14 -8.57
C PRO A 132 31.21 -57.29 -8.21
N LEU A 133 30.85 -58.30 -7.42
CA LEU A 133 29.44 -58.58 -7.09
C LEU A 133 28.84 -57.52 -6.13
N PHE A 134 29.64 -57.06 -5.17
CA PHE A 134 29.19 -56.08 -4.18
C PHE A 134 29.39 -54.64 -4.64
N GLN A 135 30.24 -54.43 -5.64
CA GLN A 135 30.45 -53.13 -6.25
C GLN A 135 29.18 -52.63 -6.95
N GLU A 136 28.48 -53.49 -7.69
CA GLU A 136 27.21 -53.14 -8.31
C GLU A 136 26.13 -52.83 -7.25
N LEU A 137 26.09 -53.61 -6.18
CA LEU A 137 25.15 -53.41 -5.07
C LEU A 137 25.41 -52.11 -4.31
N PHE A 138 26.69 -51.82 -4.00
CA PHE A 138 27.11 -50.57 -3.37
C PHE A 138 26.82 -49.38 -4.26
N THR A 139 27.17 -49.48 -5.55
CA THR A 139 26.90 -48.42 -6.54
C THR A 139 25.42 -48.12 -6.62
N ARG A 140 24.57 -49.15 -6.75
CA ARG A 140 23.11 -49.00 -6.82
C ARG A 140 22.55 -48.35 -5.56
N HIS A 141 23.04 -48.72 -4.38
CA HIS A 141 22.60 -48.11 -3.11
C HIS A 141 22.99 -46.64 -2.99
N ILE A 142 24.22 -46.31 -3.37
CA ILE A 142 24.72 -44.93 -3.29
C ILE A 142 24.09 -44.04 -4.39
N SER A 143 23.94 -44.57 -5.62
CA SER A 143 23.43 -43.83 -6.78
C SER A 143 21.93 -43.59 -6.74
N ASN A 144 21.14 -44.57 -6.30
CA ASN A 144 19.68 -44.46 -6.31
C ASN A 144 19.13 -43.50 -5.24
N VAL A 145 19.98 -43.01 -4.35
CA VAL A 145 19.57 -42.25 -3.16
C VAL A 145 20.26 -40.89 -3.06
N GLY A 146 21.00 -40.47 -4.09
CA GLY A 146 21.78 -39.22 -4.05
C GLY A 146 22.89 -39.22 -2.99
N GLY A 147 23.24 -40.39 -2.43
CA GLY A 147 24.08 -40.56 -1.25
C GLY A 147 25.58 -40.30 -1.47
N ASN A 148 25.97 -39.68 -2.58
CA ASN A 148 27.33 -39.25 -2.86
C ASN A 148 27.47 -37.73 -2.99
N LYS A 149 26.39 -36.95 -2.93
CA LYS A 149 26.45 -35.49 -3.03
C LYS A 149 25.66 -34.85 -1.90
N ILE A 150 26.19 -33.76 -1.37
CA ILE A 150 25.49 -32.86 -0.47
C ILE A 150 25.42 -31.49 -1.17
N TYR A 151 24.21 -30.96 -1.36
CA TYR A 151 23.99 -29.67 -2.02
C TYR A 151 24.03 -28.54 -0.99
N LEU A 152 24.81 -27.51 -1.27
CA LEU A 152 25.03 -26.37 -0.39
C LEU A 152 23.98 -25.29 -0.68
N ASP A 153 22.82 -25.34 -0.05
CA ASP A 153 21.75 -24.34 -0.31
C ASP A 153 21.85 -23.09 0.57
N ASN A 154 21.17 -22.04 0.08
CA ASN A 154 21.01 -20.64 0.54
C ASN A 154 22.19 -19.69 0.34
N LEU A 155 23.44 -20.13 0.50
CA LEU A 155 24.61 -19.23 0.39
C LEU A 155 25.21 -19.18 -1.02
N THR A 156 25.10 -20.25 -1.80
CA THR A 156 25.55 -20.29 -3.21
C THR A 156 24.54 -19.69 -4.19
N GLU A 157 23.30 -19.45 -3.74
CA GLU A 157 22.27 -18.78 -4.52
C GLU A 157 22.48 -17.26 -4.59
N ILE A 158 23.26 -16.69 -3.66
CA ILE A 158 23.70 -15.31 -3.77
C ILE A 158 24.76 -15.25 -4.84
N ASP A 159 24.47 -14.55 -5.93
CA ASP A 159 25.39 -14.44 -7.04
C ASP A 159 26.75 -13.85 -6.61
N VAL A 160 26.76 -12.97 -5.59
CA VAL A 160 27.99 -12.34 -5.08
C VAL A 160 28.82 -13.23 -4.15
N LEU A 161 28.35 -14.42 -3.76
CA LEU A 161 29.11 -15.35 -2.95
C LEU A 161 29.64 -16.51 -3.79
N GLU A 162 30.91 -16.86 -3.58
CA GLU A 162 31.59 -17.91 -4.31
C GLU A 162 32.28 -18.86 -3.35
N LEU A 163 31.98 -20.15 -3.47
CA LEU A 163 32.63 -21.19 -2.69
C LEU A 163 34.08 -21.38 -3.16
N ARG A 164 35.03 -20.91 -2.35
CA ARG A 164 36.46 -20.90 -2.69
C ARG A 164 37.15 -22.21 -2.30
N ARG A 165 36.83 -22.77 -1.13
CA ARG A 165 37.58 -23.90 -0.58
C ARG A 165 36.74 -24.84 0.27
N ILE A 166 37.16 -26.11 0.31
CA ILE A 166 36.75 -27.09 1.31
C ILE A 166 37.98 -27.66 2.03
N LYS A 167 37.89 -27.78 3.36
CA LYS A 167 38.89 -28.43 4.21
C LYS A 167 38.21 -29.51 5.04
N LEU A 168 38.75 -30.72 4.98
CA LEU A 168 38.30 -31.84 5.81
C LEU A 168 39.19 -31.94 7.05
N TYR A 169 38.59 -31.86 8.24
CA TYR A 169 39.24 -32.13 9.51
C TYR A 169 38.75 -33.46 10.10
N GLU A 170 39.21 -33.80 11.31
CA GLU A 170 38.88 -35.08 11.94
C GLU A 170 37.39 -35.18 12.30
N GLU A 171 36.77 -34.08 12.69
CA GLU A 171 35.41 -34.05 13.24
C GLU A 171 34.42 -33.22 12.41
N ASP A 172 34.93 -32.41 11.47
CA ASP A 172 34.14 -31.51 10.66
C ASP A 172 34.65 -31.35 9.22
N VAL A 173 33.78 -30.79 8.39
CA VAL A 173 34.08 -30.26 7.06
C VAL A 173 33.89 -28.75 7.12
N LYS A 174 34.94 -28.01 6.80
CA LYS A 174 34.90 -26.55 6.71
C LYS A 174 34.85 -26.08 5.27
N LEU A 175 33.89 -25.22 4.98
CA LEU A 175 33.71 -24.58 3.68
C LEU A 175 34.11 -23.13 3.82
N SER A 176 34.94 -22.63 2.90
CA SER A 176 35.31 -21.21 2.83
C SER A 176 34.61 -20.61 1.62
N ILE A 177 33.68 -19.70 1.87
CA ILE A 177 32.98 -18.91 0.87
C ILE A 177 33.61 -17.53 0.86
N GLY A 178 34.08 -17.07 -0.30
CA GLY A 178 34.53 -15.69 -0.45
C GLY A 178 33.54 -14.88 -1.27
N ILE A 179 33.78 -13.58 -1.32
CA ILE A 179 32.97 -12.66 -2.11
C ILE A 179 33.51 -12.61 -3.52
N ASN A 180 32.60 -12.63 -4.48
CA ASN A 180 32.88 -12.26 -5.85
C ASN A 180 32.83 -10.73 -5.95
N GLU A 181 33.97 -10.08 -5.69
CA GLU A 181 34.11 -8.62 -5.68
C GLU A 181 33.53 -7.98 -6.93
N LYS A 182 33.76 -8.57 -8.11
CA LYS A 182 33.26 -8.04 -9.38
C LYS A 182 31.73 -8.00 -9.42
N LYS A 183 31.06 -9.08 -9.00
CA LYS A 183 29.59 -9.10 -8.97
C LYS A 183 29.03 -8.16 -7.90
N LEU A 184 29.71 -8.04 -6.75
CA LEU A 184 29.34 -7.08 -5.71
C LEU A 184 29.49 -5.63 -6.22
N GLU A 185 30.59 -5.32 -6.91
CA GLU A 185 30.81 -4.03 -7.57
C GLU A 185 29.75 -3.75 -8.63
N ASP A 186 29.37 -4.74 -9.44
CA ASP A 186 28.32 -4.59 -10.46
C ASP A 186 26.95 -4.31 -9.81
N PHE A 187 26.60 -5.04 -8.74
CA PHE A 187 25.38 -4.78 -7.95
C PHE A 187 25.38 -3.37 -7.33
N LEU A 188 26.46 -2.99 -6.64
CA LEU A 188 26.56 -1.68 -5.99
C LEU A 188 26.61 -0.54 -7.00
N ARG A 189 27.18 -0.75 -8.20
CA ARG A 189 27.15 0.25 -9.28
C ARG A 189 25.72 0.59 -9.68
N ILE A 190 24.85 -0.41 -9.81
CA ILE A 190 23.42 -0.18 -10.11
C ILE A 190 22.80 0.70 -9.02
N LEU A 191 23.11 0.44 -7.75
CA LEU A 191 22.63 1.27 -6.64
C LEU A 191 23.17 2.71 -6.73
N PHE A 192 24.48 2.88 -6.92
CA PHE A 192 25.14 4.18 -6.99
C PHE A 192 24.71 5.05 -8.16
N ASP A 193 24.28 4.43 -9.26
CA ASP A 193 23.84 5.14 -10.46
C ASP A 193 22.36 5.56 -10.40
N ASN A 194 21.54 4.88 -9.59
CA ASN A 194 20.08 5.03 -9.61
C ASN A 194 19.44 5.48 -8.28
N TYR A 195 20.22 5.78 -7.24
CA TYR A 195 19.64 6.17 -5.95
C TYR A 195 18.99 7.56 -5.93
N ASN A 196 17.96 7.67 -5.11
CA ASN A 196 17.30 8.92 -4.77
C ASN A 196 18.12 9.70 -3.72
N LYS A 197 18.70 10.82 -4.16
CA LYS A 197 19.55 11.69 -3.35
C LYS A 197 18.81 12.34 -2.18
N GLU A 198 17.53 12.60 -2.33
CA GLU A 198 16.72 13.23 -1.28
C GLU A 198 16.48 12.24 -0.14
N ILE A 199 16.15 10.99 -0.45
CA ILE A 199 16.04 9.90 0.53
C ILE A 199 17.38 9.65 1.20
N LEU A 200 18.48 9.58 0.44
CA LEU A 200 19.81 9.40 1.01
C LEU A 200 20.19 10.53 1.97
N ALA A 201 19.94 11.79 1.63
CA ALA A 201 20.23 12.92 2.52
C ALA A 201 19.52 12.78 3.87
N PHE A 202 18.34 12.16 3.87
CA PHE A 202 17.57 11.89 5.07
C PHE A 202 18.24 10.86 5.98
N TYR A 203 18.92 9.86 5.44
CA TYR A 203 19.62 8.84 6.24
C TYR A 203 20.66 9.42 7.19
N SER A 204 21.33 10.52 6.80
CA SER A 204 22.31 11.22 7.65
C SER A 204 21.71 11.81 8.93
N GLN A 205 20.39 12.01 8.99
CA GLN A 205 19.70 12.71 10.08
C GLN A 205 19.15 11.77 11.17
N TYR A 206 19.20 10.45 10.95
CA TYR A 206 18.64 9.46 11.88
C TYR A 206 19.73 8.73 12.67
N GLU A 207 19.40 8.33 13.90
CA GLU A 207 20.29 7.55 14.77
C GLU A 207 20.37 6.06 14.39
N ASN A 208 19.70 5.63 13.32
CA ASN A 208 19.74 4.24 12.87
C ASN A 208 21.13 3.90 12.28
N GLU A 209 21.77 2.85 12.81
CA GLU A 209 23.13 2.43 12.42
C GLU A 209 23.21 2.03 10.93
N ASN A 210 22.20 1.33 10.39
CA ASN A 210 22.14 0.97 8.96
C ASN A 210 22.08 2.21 8.09
N TYR A 211 21.27 3.21 8.46
CA TYR A 211 21.16 4.45 7.68
C TYR A 211 22.48 5.23 7.64
N GLN A 212 23.21 5.29 8.75
CA GLN A 212 24.52 5.94 8.79
C GLN A 212 25.56 5.20 7.94
N LEU A 213 25.57 3.87 7.98
CA LEU A 213 26.43 3.04 7.14
C LEU A 213 26.12 3.21 5.64
N ILE A 214 24.84 3.16 5.27
CA ILE A 214 24.41 3.38 3.88
C ILE A 214 24.78 4.80 3.43
N TYR A 215 24.54 5.81 4.27
CA TYR A 215 24.93 7.18 3.96
C TYR A 215 26.44 7.31 3.69
N GLY A 216 27.28 6.68 4.52
CA GLY A 216 28.72 6.61 4.33
C GLY A 216 29.11 5.93 3.01
N LEU A 217 28.54 4.74 2.74
CA LEU A 217 28.77 3.96 1.52
C LEU A 217 28.53 4.79 0.25
N PHE A 218 27.40 5.50 0.17
CA PHE A 218 27.06 6.30 -1.01
C PHE A 218 27.81 7.63 -1.09
N SER A 219 28.22 8.19 0.05
CA SER A 219 28.99 9.44 0.10
C SER A 219 30.44 9.24 -0.33
N GLU A 220 31.06 8.15 0.13
CA GLU A 220 32.46 7.85 -0.14
C GLU A 220 32.64 7.02 -1.42
N LYS A 221 31.59 6.31 -1.85
CA LYS A 221 31.61 5.34 -2.96
C LYS A 221 32.77 4.34 -2.83
N GLN A 222 33.10 3.99 -1.59
CA GLN A 222 34.10 3.00 -1.25
C GLN A 222 33.44 1.86 -0.51
N ILE A 223 33.87 0.66 -0.85
CA ILE A 223 33.46 -0.57 -0.20
C ILE A 223 34.60 -0.92 0.74
N ASP A 224 34.34 -0.89 2.05
CA ASP A 224 35.27 -1.39 3.04
C ASP A 224 34.81 -2.76 3.58
N ASP A 225 35.70 -3.40 4.33
CA ASP A 225 35.45 -4.72 4.90
C ASP A 225 34.26 -4.71 5.87
N ALA A 226 33.96 -3.57 6.49
CA ALA A 226 32.84 -3.44 7.42
C ALA A 226 31.50 -3.55 6.69
N ILE A 227 31.35 -2.85 5.56
CA ILE A 227 30.14 -2.88 4.74
C ILE A 227 29.93 -4.27 4.13
N ILE A 228 31.00 -4.90 3.67
CA ILE A 228 31.01 -6.28 3.20
C ILE A 228 30.46 -7.24 4.26
N ASN A 229 30.95 -7.14 5.49
CA ASN A 229 30.53 -8.02 6.58
C ASN A 229 29.07 -7.80 6.95
N VAL A 230 28.60 -6.56 6.96
CA VAL A 230 27.19 -6.22 7.21
C VAL A 230 26.29 -6.81 6.13
N LEU A 231 26.62 -6.64 4.84
CA LEU A 231 25.85 -7.21 3.74
C LEU A 231 25.72 -8.73 3.81
N ILE A 232 26.82 -9.41 4.16
CA ILE A 232 26.82 -10.87 4.33
C ILE A 232 25.94 -11.31 5.49
N MET A 233 26.10 -10.68 6.66
CA MET A 233 25.33 -11.05 7.85
C MET A 233 23.85 -10.74 7.65
N ASP A 234 23.54 -9.58 7.07
CA ASP A 234 22.17 -9.15 6.78
C ASP A 234 21.44 -10.13 5.85
N TYR A 235 22.13 -10.67 4.83
CA TYR A 235 21.55 -11.70 3.98
C TYR A 235 21.16 -12.98 4.75
N MET A 236 21.97 -13.36 5.74
CA MET A 236 21.76 -14.55 6.55
C MET A 236 20.66 -14.35 7.62
N GLU A 237 20.23 -13.12 7.82
CA GLU A 237 19.22 -12.70 8.77
C GLU A 237 17.97 -12.15 8.05
N ASP A 238 17.33 -11.09 8.58
CA ASP A 238 16.06 -10.54 8.11
C ASP A 238 16.19 -9.60 6.89
N LYS A 239 17.41 -9.43 6.36
CA LYS A 239 17.73 -8.61 5.18
C LYS A 239 17.36 -7.13 5.31
N GLU A 240 17.45 -6.58 6.51
CA GLU A 240 17.03 -5.22 6.83
C GLU A 240 17.92 -4.16 6.17
N PHE A 241 19.24 -4.38 6.16
CA PHE A 241 20.19 -3.48 5.49
C PHE A 241 19.97 -3.48 3.96
N LEU A 242 19.74 -4.65 3.36
CA LEU A 242 19.37 -4.78 1.95
C LEU A 242 18.04 -4.09 1.64
N LYS A 243 17.02 -4.22 2.49
CA LYS A 243 15.76 -3.48 2.34
C LYS A 243 16.02 -1.97 2.37
N ASP A 244 16.80 -1.49 3.33
CA ASP A 244 17.12 -0.07 3.47
C ASP A 244 17.96 0.49 2.30
N LEU A 245 18.78 -0.35 1.65
CA LEU A 245 19.44 -0.01 0.38
C LEU A 245 18.45 0.10 -0.78
N LEU A 246 17.55 -0.87 -0.92
CA LEU A 246 16.58 -0.92 -2.02
C LEU A 246 15.56 0.23 -1.95
N VAL A 247 15.22 0.69 -0.74
CA VAL A 247 14.36 1.87 -0.52
C VAL A 247 14.89 3.15 -1.18
N LEU A 248 16.20 3.23 -1.44
CA LEU A 248 16.80 4.35 -2.16
C LEU A 248 16.49 4.34 -3.66
N LEU A 249 15.97 3.24 -4.22
CA LEU A 249 15.78 3.09 -5.65
C LEU A 249 14.32 3.31 -6.06
N ASP A 250 14.11 3.49 -7.35
CA ASP A 250 12.78 3.49 -7.95
C ASP A 250 12.26 2.09 -8.23
N ASP A 251 10.95 1.92 -8.20
CA ASP A 251 10.28 0.61 -8.25
C ASP A 251 10.61 -0.15 -9.55
N GLU A 252 10.82 0.56 -10.66
CA GLU A 252 11.27 -0.03 -11.93
C GLU A 252 12.67 -0.67 -11.79
N VAL A 253 13.61 0.04 -11.14
CA VAL A 253 14.98 -0.44 -10.91
C VAL A 253 14.99 -1.62 -9.92
N ILE A 254 14.12 -1.59 -8.90
CA ILE A 254 13.97 -2.70 -7.96
C ILE A 254 13.49 -3.96 -8.68
N ASN A 255 12.49 -3.83 -9.56
CA ASN A 255 11.98 -4.95 -10.34
C ASN A 255 13.05 -5.55 -11.26
N ASP A 256 13.82 -4.70 -11.95
CA ASP A 256 14.94 -5.15 -12.79
C ASP A 256 16.01 -5.85 -11.94
N LEU A 257 16.35 -5.31 -10.77
CA LEU A 257 17.28 -5.95 -9.84
C LEU A 257 16.78 -7.32 -9.38
N PHE A 258 15.48 -7.49 -9.09
CA PHE A 258 14.91 -8.78 -8.68
C PHE A 258 14.98 -9.83 -9.80
N ILE A 259 14.86 -9.39 -11.06
CA ILE A 259 15.03 -10.28 -12.24
C ILE A 259 16.49 -10.68 -12.41
N GLU A 260 17.42 -9.73 -12.30
CA GLU A 260 18.86 -9.97 -12.45
C GLU A 260 19.47 -10.72 -11.26
N ASN A 261 18.86 -10.58 -10.08
CA ASN A 261 19.35 -11.11 -8.81
C ASN A 261 18.23 -11.88 -8.08
N PRO A 262 17.90 -13.12 -8.52
CA PRO A 262 16.78 -13.88 -7.97
C PRO A 262 16.83 -14.12 -6.44
N TYR A 263 18.00 -14.04 -5.81
CA TYR A 263 18.14 -14.15 -4.35
C TYR A 263 17.41 -13.02 -3.59
N LEU A 264 17.22 -11.86 -4.23
CA LEU A 264 16.45 -10.73 -3.69
C LEU A 264 14.95 -11.01 -3.66
N LEU A 265 14.43 -12.02 -4.37
CA LEU A 265 13.01 -12.39 -4.37
C LEU A 265 12.51 -12.87 -2.99
N SER A 266 13.43 -13.16 -2.07
CA SER A 266 13.09 -13.44 -0.67
C SER A 266 12.74 -12.18 0.14
N ILE A 267 12.96 -10.98 -0.42
CA ILE A 267 12.54 -9.69 0.14
C ILE A 267 11.18 -9.34 -0.44
N ASP A 268 10.23 -9.01 0.43
CA ASP A 268 8.90 -8.57 0.01
C ASP A 268 8.97 -7.14 -0.57
N ALA A 269 8.56 -7.00 -1.84
CA ALA A 269 8.49 -5.70 -2.50
C ALA A 269 7.50 -4.75 -1.83
N GLU A 270 6.43 -5.29 -1.22
CA GLU A 270 5.44 -4.49 -0.47
C GLU A 270 6.07 -3.85 0.78
N GLU A 271 6.98 -4.57 1.46
CA GLU A 271 7.71 -4.03 2.61
C GLU A 271 8.65 -2.88 2.22
N ILE A 272 9.37 -3.00 1.10
CA ILE A 272 10.24 -1.93 0.59
C ILE A 272 9.40 -0.71 0.23
N SER A 273 8.29 -0.92 -0.49
CA SER A 273 7.37 0.16 -0.87
C SER A 273 6.83 0.89 0.36
N ALA A 274 6.40 0.15 1.38
CA ALA A 274 5.93 0.71 2.65
C ALA A 274 7.02 1.50 3.41
N LYS A 275 8.27 1.01 3.45
CA LYS A 275 9.41 1.74 4.03
C LYS A 275 9.72 3.03 3.27
N LYS A 276 9.70 2.99 1.94
CA LYS A 276 9.92 4.16 1.07
C LYS A 276 8.84 5.21 1.28
N ALA A 277 7.59 4.77 1.29
CA ALA A 277 6.41 5.55 1.64
C ALA A 277 6.58 6.28 2.98
N LEU A 278 7.02 5.56 4.02
CA LEU A 278 7.26 6.11 5.35
C LEU A 278 8.31 7.23 5.36
N LEU A 279 9.40 7.07 4.63
CA LEU A 279 10.45 8.08 4.56
C LEU A 279 10.01 9.32 3.79
N GLN A 280 9.29 9.15 2.69
CA GLN A 280 8.70 10.26 1.93
C GLN A 280 7.73 11.07 2.81
N ALA A 281 6.86 10.40 3.57
CA ALA A 281 5.97 11.06 4.52
C ALA A 281 6.74 11.86 5.58
N LYS A 282 7.84 11.32 6.10
CA LYS A 282 8.71 12.01 7.08
C LYS A 282 9.42 13.21 6.48
N GLN A 283 9.87 13.14 5.23
CA GLN A 283 10.50 14.28 4.53
C GLN A 283 9.55 15.46 4.42
N GLU A 284 8.27 15.17 4.14
CA GLU A 284 7.24 16.18 3.96
C GLU A 284 6.57 16.63 5.27
N MET A 285 7.08 16.20 6.43
CA MET A 285 6.50 16.51 7.74
C MET A 285 6.28 18.01 7.95
N ASN A 286 7.25 18.84 7.54
CA ASN A 286 7.10 20.30 7.62
C ASN A 286 5.96 20.81 6.73
N SER A 287 5.80 20.24 5.53
CA SER A 287 4.73 20.59 4.60
C SER A 287 3.37 20.25 5.20
N PHE A 288 3.22 19.05 5.76
CA PHE A 288 2.03 18.62 6.50
C PHE A 288 1.69 19.56 7.65
N GLN A 289 2.67 19.85 8.51
CA GLN A 289 2.47 20.73 9.67
C GLN A 289 2.02 22.13 9.25
N LEU A 290 2.69 22.73 8.27
CA LEU A 290 2.37 24.07 7.78
C LEU A 290 0.96 24.14 7.19
N LEU A 291 0.55 23.13 6.44
CA LEU A 291 -0.81 23.05 5.91
C LEU A 291 -1.84 22.94 7.05
N LEU A 292 -1.62 22.05 8.02
CA LEU A 292 -2.55 21.84 9.13
C LEU A 292 -2.70 23.11 9.99
N GLU A 293 -1.59 23.77 10.32
CA GLU A 293 -1.60 25.06 11.01
C GLU A 293 -2.34 26.13 10.19
N SER A 294 -2.21 26.10 8.86
CA SER A 294 -2.84 27.09 7.98
C SER A 294 -4.37 26.97 7.92
N ILE A 295 -4.92 25.75 7.92
CA ILE A 295 -6.37 25.54 7.93
C ILE A 295 -6.96 25.90 9.30
N ILE A 296 -6.29 25.52 10.39
CA ILE A 296 -6.68 25.92 11.75
C ILE A 296 -6.70 27.45 11.88
N LYS A 297 -5.67 28.12 11.36
CA LYS A 297 -5.61 29.58 11.31
C LYS A 297 -6.69 30.18 10.42
N TYR A 298 -7.03 29.54 9.29
CA TYR A 298 -8.10 29.98 8.41
C TYR A 298 -9.44 29.97 9.13
N ASP A 299 -9.78 28.85 9.79
CA ASP A 299 -11.02 28.69 10.56
C ASP A 299 -11.09 29.68 11.74
N ALA A 300 -10.01 29.83 12.52
CA ALA A 300 -9.97 30.73 13.67
C ALA A 300 -10.17 32.23 13.32
N ASN A 301 -9.81 32.64 12.09
CA ASN A 301 -9.99 34.03 11.64
C ASN A 301 -11.40 34.31 11.09
N LYS A 302 -12.25 33.30 10.99
CA LYS A 302 -13.63 33.48 10.54
C LYS A 302 -14.54 33.76 11.73
N ALA A 303 -15.50 34.65 11.50
CA ALA A 303 -16.55 34.94 12.49
C ALA A 303 -17.49 33.74 12.71
N ASN A 304 -17.53 32.80 11.76
CA ASN A 304 -18.31 31.57 11.79
C ASN A 304 -17.39 30.39 11.48
N LYS A 305 -17.59 29.25 12.16
CA LYS A 305 -16.85 28.01 11.87
C LYS A 305 -17.05 27.55 10.43
N LEU A 306 -16.05 26.90 9.86
CA LEU A 306 -16.16 26.19 8.59
C LEU A 306 -17.22 25.09 8.67
N PHE A 307 -17.89 24.88 7.54
CA PHE A 307 -18.85 23.79 7.36
C PHE A 307 -18.09 22.57 6.81
N VAL A 308 -18.72 21.41 6.84
CA VAL A 308 -18.27 20.17 6.21
C VAL A 308 -19.08 19.98 4.92
N LEU A 309 -18.42 19.83 3.78
CA LEU A 309 -19.02 19.34 2.54
C LEU A 309 -18.49 17.93 2.26
N GLY A 310 -19.27 16.92 2.64
CA GLY A 310 -18.83 15.54 2.61
C GLY A 310 -17.86 15.32 3.77
N ASN A 311 -16.56 15.30 3.46
CA ASN A 311 -15.50 15.28 4.47
C ASN A 311 -14.54 16.46 4.37
N ASN A 312 -14.77 17.37 3.41
CA ASN A 312 -13.88 18.49 3.15
C ASN A 312 -14.36 19.76 3.88
N PRO A 313 -13.44 20.62 4.37
CA PRO A 313 -13.81 21.94 4.89
C PRO A 313 -14.42 22.83 3.81
N TYR A 314 -15.52 23.49 4.16
CA TYR A 314 -16.34 24.32 3.26
C TYR A 314 -16.55 25.72 3.83
N ASP A 315 -16.15 26.72 3.06
CA ASP A 315 -16.41 28.13 3.37
C ASP A 315 -17.76 28.55 2.81
N PHE A 316 -18.78 28.45 3.66
CA PHE A 316 -20.16 28.76 3.32
C PHE A 316 -20.38 30.20 2.83
N GLU A 317 -19.57 31.16 3.27
CA GLU A 317 -19.72 32.56 2.84
C GLU A 317 -19.15 32.80 1.44
N ARG A 318 -18.12 32.04 1.06
CA ARG A 318 -17.49 32.10 -0.25
C ARG A 318 -18.02 31.07 -1.24
N ASP A 319 -18.86 30.14 -0.77
CA ASP A 319 -19.42 29.04 -1.56
C ASP A 319 -18.31 28.17 -2.19
N MET A 320 -17.29 27.81 -1.40
CA MET A 320 -16.11 27.09 -1.89
C MET A 320 -15.56 26.08 -0.90
N VAL A 321 -15.04 24.96 -1.43
CA VAL A 321 -14.23 24.00 -0.65
C VAL A 321 -12.84 24.59 -0.43
N ILE A 322 -12.31 24.43 0.78
CA ILE A 322 -10.96 24.85 1.13
C ILE A 322 -10.00 23.69 0.83
N THR A 323 -9.02 23.93 -0.04
CA THR A 323 -8.02 22.94 -0.44
C THR A 323 -6.63 23.33 0.04
N PRO A 324 -5.67 22.39 0.14
CA PRO A 324 -4.28 22.71 0.44
C PRO A 324 -3.69 23.74 -0.52
N LEU A 325 -3.87 23.55 -1.83
CA LEU A 325 -3.38 24.47 -2.86
C LEU A 325 -3.87 25.91 -2.64
N LEU A 326 -5.16 26.09 -2.32
CA LEU A 326 -5.73 27.40 -2.03
C LEU A 326 -5.02 28.10 -0.87
N LEU A 327 -4.69 27.36 0.20
CA LEU A 327 -4.03 27.93 1.37
C LEU A 327 -2.54 28.18 1.14
N VAL A 328 -1.86 27.33 0.37
CA VAL A 328 -0.48 27.57 -0.07
C VAL A 328 -0.38 28.90 -0.82
N GLU A 329 -1.26 29.14 -1.78
CA GLU A 329 -1.31 30.40 -2.53
C GLU A 329 -1.69 31.60 -1.66
N SER A 330 -2.74 31.45 -0.84
CA SER A 330 -3.29 32.54 -0.03
C SER A 330 -2.33 33.02 1.06
N TYR A 331 -1.61 32.08 1.70
CA TYR A 331 -0.67 32.37 2.78
C TYR A 331 0.80 32.40 2.35
N LYS A 332 1.11 32.09 1.07
CA LYS A 332 2.48 31.97 0.55
C LYS A 332 3.32 30.99 1.38
N LEU A 333 2.76 29.81 1.63
CA LEU A 333 3.44 28.78 2.41
C LEU A 333 4.64 28.23 1.63
N PRO A 334 5.76 27.90 2.29
CA PRO A 334 6.91 27.26 1.65
C PRO A 334 6.64 25.76 1.43
N VAL A 335 5.55 25.46 0.72
CA VAL A 335 5.10 24.11 0.37
C VAL A 335 5.01 24.05 -1.15
N THR A 336 5.49 22.96 -1.75
CA THR A 336 5.48 22.81 -3.21
C THR A 336 4.06 22.61 -3.73
N GLU A 337 3.81 23.08 -4.96
CA GLU A 337 2.52 22.87 -5.64
C GLU A 337 2.26 21.39 -5.88
N GLU A 338 3.31 20.62 -6.20
CA GLU A 338 3.21 19.16 -6.38
C GLU A 338 2.68 18.49 -5.12
N PHE A 339 3.27 18.77 -3.95
CA PHE A 339 2.81 18.22 -2.68
C PHE A 339 1.36 18.63 -2.39
N ALA A 340 1.05 19.93 -2.52
CA ALA A 340 -0.29 20.44 -2.25
C ALA A 340 -1.36 19.89 -3.20
N SER A 341 -1.00 19.51 -4.42
CA SER A 341 -1.91 18.92 -5.40
C SER A 341 -2.28 17.46 -5.11
N LYS A 342 -1.44 16.76 -4.34
CA LYS A 342 -1.66 15.38 -3.88
C LYS A 342 -2.29 15.31 -2.49
N ALA A 343 -2.51 16.47 -1.84
CA ALA A 343 -3.06 16.58 -0.50
C ALA A 343 -4.51 17.07 -0.52
N GLU A 344 -5.32 16.57 0.41
CA GLU A 344 -6.68 17.02 0.69
C GLU A 344 -6.86 17.31 2.18
N TYR A 345 -7.69 18.29 2.51
CA TYR A 345 -8.09 18.51 3.90
C TYR A 345 -9.30 17.65 4.24
N PHE A 346 -9.24 17.00 5.38
CA PHE A 346 -10.37 16.30 5.96
C PHE A 346 -10.79 16.98 7.26
N TYR A 347 -12.09 16.98 7.55
CA TYR A 347 -12.62 17.58 8.78
C TYR A 347 -13.68 16.67 9.39
N ASP A 348 -13.44 16.21 10.61
CA ASP A 348 -14.42 15.42 11.38
C ASP A 348 -14.60 15.92 12.84
N GLU A 349 -15.14 15.07 13.74
CA GLU A 349 -15.40 15.45 15.15
C GLU A 349 -14.12 15.72 15.95
N GLU A 350 -13.03 15.07 15.58
CA GLU A 350 -11.75 15.17 16.27
C GLU A 350 -10.86 16.30 15.67
N GLY A 351 -11.31 16.99 14.61
CA GLY A 351 -10.63 18.15 14.01
C GLY A 351 -10.22 18.01 12.54
N PHE A 352 -9.24 18.83 12.13
CA PHE A 352 -8.71 18.83 10.76
C PHE A 352 -7.55 17.83 10.61
N TYR A 353 -7.52 17.14 9.47
CA TYR A 353 -6.41 16.28 9.04
C TYR A 353 -6.04 16.58 7.61
N ILE A 354 -4.89 16.03 7.22
CA ILE A 354 -4.47 16.02 5.83
C ILE A 354 -4.40 14.57 5.37
N ILE A 355 -5.07 14.28 4.27
CA ILE A 355 -4.88 13.04 3.53
C ILE A 355 -3.96 13.36 2.36
N TYR A 356 -2.91 12.56 2.18
CA TYR A 356 -1.97 12.71 1.08
C TYR A 356 -1.87 11.44 0.28
N PHE A 357 -2.11 11.56 -1.03
CA PHE A 357 -1.93 10.49 -2.00
C PHE A 357 -0.43 10.23 -2.18
N LEU A 358 0.02 9.09 -1.68
CA LEU A 358 1.42 8.72 -1.70
C LEU A 358 1.76 7.94 -2.97
N ASN A 359 0.99 6.88 -3.24
CA ASN A 359 1.11 6.04 -4.43
C ASN A 359 -0.24 5.36 -4.73
N ALA A 360 -0.28 4.52 -5.77
CA ALA A 360 -1.50 3.86 -6.23
C ALA A 360 -2.23 3.01 -5.18
N ASN A 361 -1.55 2.60 -4.10
CA ASN A 361 -2.06 1.63 -3.13
C ASN A 361 -2.16 2.21 -1.70
N GLN A 362 -1.63 3.41 -1.45
CA GLN A 362 -1.44 3.91 -0.08
C GLN A 362 -1.71 5.41 0.05
N TYR A 363 -2.25 5.78 1.21
CA TYR A 363 -2.46 7.16 1.65
C TYR A 363 -1.72 7.41 2.96
N VAL A 364 -1.29 8.66 3.15
CA VAL A 364 -0.82 9.15 4.45
C VAL A 364 -1.93 9.99 5.07
N ILE A 365 -2.30 9.67 6.31
CA ILE A 365 -3.16 10.51 7.14
C ILE A 365 -2.27 11.24 8.14
N TYR A 366 -2.30 12.57 8.12
CA TYR A 366 -1.58 13.40 9.08
C TYR A 366 -2.53 14.13 10.01
N LYS A 367 -2.33 13.91 11.32
CA LYS A 367 -3.14 14.45 12.41
C LYS A 367 -2.28 14.75 13.63
N GLU A 368 -2.42 15.95 14.18
CA GLU A 368 -1.80 16.34 15.47
C GLU A 368 -0.29 16.05 15.59
N GLY A 369 0.47 16.15 14.51
CA GLY A 369 1.92 15.88 14.51
C GLY A 369 2.30 14.42 14.33
N VAL A 370 1.33 13.53 14.18
CA VAL A 370 1.53 12.11 13.89
C VAL A 370 1.00 11.82 12.48
N TYR A 371 1.63 10.87 11.79
CA TYR A 371 1.07 10.33 10.57
C TYR A 371 0.83 8.82 10.70
N GLU A 372 -0.14 8.35 9.94
CA GLU A 372 -0.47 6.95 9.74
C GLU A 372 -0.47 6.65 8.24
N ILE A 373 -0.03 5.47 7.85
CA ILE A 373 -0.09 5.00 6.47
C ILE A 373 -1.15 3.92 6.41
N ILE A 374 -2.13 4.11 5.54
CA ILE A 374 -3.23 3.18 5.34
C ILE A 374 -3.31 2.73 3.88
N SER A 375 -3.90 1.56 3.65
CA SER A 375 -4.13 1.07 2.28
C SER A 375 -5.29 1.81 1.62
N ILE A 376 -5.39 1.70 0.30
CA ILE A 376 -6.53 2.24 -0.46
C ILE A 376 -7.86 1.60 -0.05
N GLU A 377 -7.88 0.30 0.25
CA GLU A 377 -9.09 -0.40 0.68
C GLU A 377 -9.59 0.13 2.03
N GLU A 378 -8.67 0.30 2.99
CA GLU A 378 -8.98 0.90 4.29
C GLU A 378 -9.44 2.35 4.14
N PHE A 379 -8.80 3.11 3.25
CA PHE A 379 -9.20 4.47 2.94
C PHE A 379 -10.63 4.54 2.38
N GLU A 380 -10.97 3.67 1.42
CA GLU A 380 -12.28 3.65 0.80
C GLU A 380 -13.39 3.24 1.78
N GLU A 381 -13.12 2.32 2.71
CA GLU A 381 -14.07 1.88 3.74
C GLU A 381 -14.35 3.00 4.76
N VAL A 382 -13.31 3.67 5.24
CA VAL A 382 -13.40 4.59 6.37
C VAL A 382 -13.65 6.04 5.95
N TYR A 383 -13.03 6.49 4.85
CA TYR A 383 -12.92 7.93 4.52
C TYR A 383 -13.64 8.33 3.21
N ASN A 384 -13.86 7.44 2.25
CA ASN A 384 -14.45 7.80 0.97
C ASN A 384 -15.98 7.59 0.91
N GLN A 385 -16.75 8.30 1.74
CA GLN A 385 -18.17 8.00 1.92
C GLN A 385 -19.14 8.91 1.13
N TYR A 386 -18.71 10.11 0.69
CA TYR A 386 -19.64 11.11 0.14
C TYR A 386 -19.24 11.60 -1.24
N THR A 387 -20.05 11.25 -2.25
CA THR A 387 -19.98 11.84 -3.59
C THR A 387 -21.27 12.59 -3.88
N PHE A 388 -21.15 13.88 -4.22
CA PHE A 388 -22.31 14.72 -4.52
C PHE A 388 -22.47 14.96 -6.01
N GLY A 389 -23.72 14.91 -6.48
CA GLY A 389 -24.06 15.33 -7.83
C GLY A 389 -23.88 16.83 -8.04
N LYS A 390 -23.87 17.23 -9.31
CA LYS A 390 -23.83 18.65 -9.67
C LYS A 390 -25.10 19.36 -9.17
N LYS A 391 -24.91 20.43 -8.40
CA LYS A 391 -25.99 21.36 -7.98
C LYS A 391 -26.78 21.89 -9.19
N GLN A 392 -28.09 21.78 -9.12
CA GLN A 392 -29.05 22.28 -10.11
C GLN A 392 -30.08 23.20 -9.45
N LEU A 393 -30.49 24.24 -10.17
CA LEU A 393 -31.56 25.15 -9.76
C LEU A 393 -32.79 24.88 -10.64
N PRO A 394 -33.68 23.95 -10.25
CA PRO A 394 -34.78 23.52 -11.10
C PRO A 394 -35.85 24.61 -11.27
N ASN A 395 -36.29 24.80 -12.52
CA ASN A 395 -37.46 25.63 -12.82
C ASN A 395 -38.78 24.91 -12.49
N LYS A 396 -39.92 25.61 -12.56
CA LYS A 396 -41.26 25.06 -12.26
C LYS A 396 -41.69 23.84 -13.08
N LYS A 397 -41.11 23.62 -14.25
CA LYS A 397 -41.45 22.47 -15.10
C LYS A 397 -40.72 21.20 -14.67
N HIS A 398 -39.66 21.33 -13.87
CA HIS A 398 -38.87 20.20 -13.40
C HIS A 398 -39.68 19.26 -12.50
N MET A 399 -39.68 17.96 -12.80
CA MET A 399 -40.48 16.97 -12.05
C MET A 399 -40.07 16.89 -10.58
N GLY A 400 -38.76 16.82 -10.30
CA GLY A 400 -38.26 16.77 -8.91
C GLY A 400 -38.67 18.00 -8.08
N ARG A 401 -38.86 19.17 -8.71
CA ARG A 401 -39.35 20.36 -7.99
C ARG A 401 -40.80 20.17 -7.54
N LYS A 402 -41.66 19.65 -8.42
CA LYS A 402 -43.07 19.39 -8.10
C LYS A 402 -43.22 18.37 -6.99
N GLU A 403 -42.39 17.32 -7.01
CA GLU A 403 -42.35 16.27 -5.99
C GLU A 403 -41.96 16.88 -4.63
N ILE A 404 -40.88 17.66 -4.59
CA ILE A 404 -40.43 18.35 -3.38
C ILE A 404 -41.50 19.34 -2.87
N GLU A 405 -42.08 20.16 -3.73
CA GLU A 405 -43.16 21.08 -3.36
C GLU A 405 -44.38 20.33 -2.78
N THR A 406 -44.70 19.14 -3.32
CA THR A 406 -45.77 18.27 -2.80
C THR A 406 -45.44 17.77 -1.39
N VAL A 407 -44.22 17.27 -1.18
CA VAL A 407 -43.77 16.83 0.15
C VAL A 407 -43.86 17.96 1.18
N VAL A 408 -43.47 19.18 0.79
CA VAL A 408 -43.57 20.36 1.67
C VAL A 408 -45.03 20.75 1.93
N MET A 409 -45.89 20.71 0.91
CA MET A 409 -47.33 20.98 1.06
C MET A 409 -47.99 20.01 2.05
N ASP A 410 -47.69 18.72 1.91
CA ASP A 410 -48.22 17.66 2.77
C ASP A 410 -47.72 17.82 4.22
N TYR A 411 -46.43 18.12 4.41
CA TYR A 411 -45.84 18.31 5.74
C TYR A 411 -46.50 19.47 6.52
N TYR A 412 -46.81 20.58 5.84
CA TYR A 412 -47.44 21.75 6.47
C TYR A 412 -48.98 21.75 6.39
N GLY A 413 -49.59 20.74 5.78
CA GLY A 413 -51.05 20.66 5.61
C GLY A 413 -51.64 21.82 4.82
N THR A 414 -50.98 22.24 3.74
CA THR A 414 -51.39 23.37 2.89
C THR A 414 -51.56 22.94 1.43
N ASP A 415 -52.42 23.64 0.70
CA ASP A 415 -52.59 23.49 -0.74
C ASP A 415 -51.63 24.35 -1.57
N ARG A 416 -50.75 25.14 -0.91
CA ARG A 416 -49.89 26.10 -1.60
C ARG A 416 -48.54 26.31 -0.96
N VAL A 417 -47.50 26.17 -1.77
CA VAL A 417 -46.10 26.53 -1.44
C VAL A 417 -45.55 27.51 -2.47
N PHE A 418 -44.83 28.51 -1.99
CA PHE A 418 -44.10 29.50 -2.77
C PHE A 418 -42.61 29.27 -2.59
N THR A 419 -42.00 28.67 -3.60
CA THR A 419 -40.56 28.39 -3.64
C THR A 419 -39.76 29.64 -3.94
N ARG A 420 -39.06 30.17 -2.94
CA ARG A 420 -38.15 31.33 -3.07
C ARG A 420 -36.79 30.91 -3.61
N TYR A 421 -36.35 29.74 -3.18
CA TYR A 421 -35.14 29.09 -3.66
C TYR A 421 -35.33 27.58 -3.57
N LEU A 422 -34.86 26.86 -4.58
CA LEU A 422 -34.73 25.42 -4.57
C LEU A 422 -33.44 25.05 -5.32
N ALA A 423 -32.60 24.29 -4.64
CA ALA A 423 -31.48 23.59 -5.25
C ALA A 423 -31.61 22.09 -5.01
N ILE A 424 -31.24 21.30 -6.02
CA ILE A 424 -31.22 19.84 -5.96
C ILE A 424 -29.86 19.35 -6.47
N ASP A 425 -29.42 18.19 -6.01
CA ASP A 425 -28.45 17.36 -6.72
C ASP A 425 -29.11 16.01 -7.09
N ASN A 426 -28.34 14.91 -7.10
CA ASN A 426 -28.84 13.56 -7.35
C ASN A 426 -29.57 12.92 -6.16
N GLN A 427 -29.25 13.30 -4.92
CA GLN A 427 -29.73 12.68 -3.68
C GLN A 427 -30.35 13.67 -2.71
N TYR A 428 -29.88 14.91 -2.65
CA TYR A 428 -30.28 15.93 -1.70
C TYR A 428 -30.98 17.11 -2.36
N ALA A 429 -31.82 17.78 -1.59
CA ALA A 429 -32.42 19.04 -1.97
C ALA A 429 -32.45 20.01 -0.81
N PHE A 430 -32.35 21.30 -1.14
CA PHE A 430 -32.57 22.40 -0.21
C PHE A 430 -33.66 23.31 -0.76
N ILE A 431 -34.72 23.53 -0.01
CA ILE A 431 -35.80 24.46 -0.37
C ILE A 431 -35.97 25.55 0.69
N LEU A 432 -36.05 26.78 0.20
CA LEU A 432 -36.54 27.93 0.95
C LEU A 432 -37.95 28.25 0.45
N ALA A 433 -38.94 27.95 1.29
CA ALA A 433 -40.34 28.06 0.91
C ALA A 433 -41.10 29.03 1.83
N SER A 434 -42.19 29.57 1.32
CA SER A 434 -43.29 30.11 2.13
C SER A 434 -44.55 29.31 1.86
N TYR A 435 -45.35 29.03 2.89
CA TYR A 435 -46.48 28.11 2.77
C TYR A 435 -47.79 28.78 3.19
N GLY A 436 -48.90 28.33 2.59
CA GLY A 436 -50.24 28.87 2.81
C GLY A 436 -50.38 30.34 2.39
N VAL A 437 -51.17 31.10 3.16
CA VAL A 437 -51.44 32.53 2.91
C VAL A 437 -50.46 33.47 3.61
N ASN A 438 -49.54 32.93 4.42
CA ASN A 438 -48.56 33.73 5.15
C ASN A 438 -47.22 33.73 4.42
N TYR A 439 -47.10 34.59 3.41
CA TYR A 439 -45.90 34.72 2.60
C TYR A 439 -44.65 35.08 3.42
N GLN A 440 -44.77 35.54 4.66
CA GLN A 440 -43.63 35.95 5.50
C GLN A 440 -43.07 34.81 6.33
N ASN A 441 -43.80 33.71 6.46
CA ASN A 441 -43.26 32.50 7.05
C ASN A 441 -42.32 31.88 6.03
N ILE A 442 -41.03 31.94 6.33
CA ILE A 442 -39.98 31.42 5.47
C ILE A 442 -39.39 30.22 6.18
N VAL A 443 -39.47 29.08 5.51
CA VAL A 443 -39.05 27.80 6.06
C VAL A 443 -37.91 27.24 5.22
N PRO A 444 -36.70 27.20 5.80
CA PRO A 444 -35.59 26.39 5.31
C PRO A 444 -35.89 24.91 5.55
N ILE A 445 -35.82 24.09 4.51
CA ILE A 445 -36.08 22.65 4.59
C ILE A 445 -35.01 21.91 3.79
N ALA A 446 -34.38 20.93 4.41
CA ALA A 446 -33.48 19.98 3.77
C ALA A 446 -34.22 18.67 3.51
N LEU A 447 -34.01 18.10 2.32
CA LEU A 447 -34.60 16.84 1.90
C LEU A 447 -33.54 15.89 1.35
N GLU A 448 -33.81 14.60 1.50
CA GLU A 448 -33.07 13.49 0.90
C GLU A 448 -34.00 12.65 0.04
N LYS A 449 -33.46 12.07 -1.02
CA LYS A 449 -34.14 11.15 -1.91
C LYS A 449 -33.72 9.73 -1.56
N ASP A 450 -34.64 8.97 -1.00
CA ASP A 450 -34.50 7.54 -0.75
C ASP A 450 -35.51 6.76 -1.60
N ASN A 451 -35.08 5.66 -2.23
CA ASN A 451 -35.93 4.80 -3.06
C ASN A 451 -36.83 5.58 -4.05
N ASN A 452 -36.25 6.58 -4.72
CA ASN A 452 -36.92 7.51 -5.65
C ASN A 452 -37.98 8.44 -5.05
N THR A 453 -38.08 8.54 -3.73
CA THR A 453 -39.04 9.40 -3.03
C THR A 453 -38.31 10.42 -2.18
N TRP A 454 -38.82 11.66 -2.13
CA TRP A 454 -38.24 12.72 -1.32
C TRP A 454 -38.77 12.66 0.11
N HIS A 455 -37.87 12.77 1.08
CA HIS A 455 -38.14 12.78 2.50
C HIS A 455 -37.52 14.02 3.13
N ILE A 456 -38.23 14.65 4.07
CA ILE A 456 -37.69 15.78 4.82
C ILE A 456 -36.70 15.22 5.85
N ILE A 457 -35.46 15.68 5.77
CA ILE A 457 -34.43 15.42 6.78
C ILE A 457 -34.72 16.31 7.99
N GLN A 458 -34.81 17.62 7.74
CA GLN A 458 -35.09 18.62 8.75
C GLN A 458 -35.83 19.81 8.14
N ALA A 459 -36.85 20.29 8.86
CA ALA A 459 -37.60 21.50 8.54
C ALA A 459 -37.30 22.59 9.57
N ASN A 460 -37.50 23.85 9.17
CA ASN A 460 -37.30 25.03 10.02
C ASN A 460 -35.87 25.15 10.55
N ILE A 461 -34.87 24.91 9.69
CA ILE A 461 -33.46 24.99 10.07
C ILE A 461 -33.13 26.43 10.52
N THR A 462 -32.83 26.59 11.81
CA THR A 462 -32.47 27.86 12.45
C THR A 462 -30.96 28.07 12.51
N ASP A 463 -30.22 27.00 12.78
CA ASP A 463 -28.76 26.98 12.81
C ASP A 463 -28.25 26.01 11.75
N PHE A 464 -27.61 26.55 10.71
CA PHE A 464 -27.08 25.75 9.62
C PHE A 464 -25.80 25.01 10.00
N TYR A 465 -25.02 25.53 10.95
CA TYR A 465 -23.80 24.90 11.40
C TYR A 465 -24.15 23.66 12.22
N GLU A 466 -25.07 23.78 13.18
CA GLU A 466 -25.60 22.64 13.93
C GLU A 466 -26.23 21.59 13.00
N PHE A 467 -27.03 22.04 12.02
CA PHE A 467 -27.60 21.14 11.01
C PHE A 467 -26.52 20.34 10.27
N ASN A 468 -25.42 20.99 9.87
CA ASN A 468 -24.35 20.36 9.12
C ASN A 468 -23.51 19.38 9.96
N GLU A 469 -23.27 19.70 11.25
CA GLU A 469 -22.65 18.76 12.18
C GLU A 469 -23.50 17.51 12.40
N LEU A 470 -24.83 17.66 12.52
CA LEU A 470 -25.75 16.53 12.69
C LEU A 470 -26.03 15.74 11.40
N ASN A 471 -25.76 16.34 10.24
CA ASN A 471 -26.06 15.76 8.92
C ASN A 471 -24.86 15.94 7.98
N ARG A 472 -23.68 15.43 8.34
CA ARG A 472 -22.44 15.59 7.56
C ARG A 472 -22.52 15.04 6.13
N GLY A 473 -23.32 13.99 5.94
CA GLY A 473 -23.60 13.44 4.61
C GLY A 473 -24.47 14.33 3.72
N TYR A 474 -25.06 15.40 4.24
CA TYR A 474 -25.86 16.32 3.43
C TYR A 474 -24.97 17.28 2.62
N ASN A 475 -25.31 17.48 1.35
CA ASN A 475 -24.64 18.46 0.49
C ASN A 475 -24.93 19.91 0.93
N ILE A 476 -24.11 20.45 1.83
CA ILE A 476 -24.28 21.79 2.38
C ILE A 476 -24.20 22.91 1.32
N SER A 477 -23.55 22.65 0.18
CA SER A 477 -23.46 23.61 -0.93
C SER A 477 -24.81 23.90 -1.59
N LEU A 478 -25.84 23.07 -1.36
CA LEU A 478 -27.19 23.35 -1.84
C LEU A 478 -27.81 24.56 -1.14
N ILE A 479 -27.40 24.86 0.09
CA ILE A 479 -27.91 25.98 0.87
C ILE A 479 -27.27 27.29 0.39
N PRO A 480 -28.05 28.31 0.03
CA PRO A 480 -27.49 29.53 -0.50
C PRO A 480 -26.98 30.45 0.63
N GLY A 481 -25.77 31.03 0.46
CA GLY A 481 -25.19 31.94 1.47
C GLY A 481 -26.05 33.14 1.85
N HIS A 482 -26.96 33.60 0.98
CA HIS A 482 -27.90 34.69 1.25
C HIS A 482 -29.08 34.29 2.15
N ILE A 483 -29.17 33.05 2.61
CA ILE A 483 -30.25 32.63 3.52
C ILE A 483 -30.22 33.34 4.86
N LYS A 484 -29.04 33.83 5.28
CA LYS A 484 -28.85 34.64 6.49
C LYS A 484 -29.69 35.93 6.46
N ASP A 485 -30.16 36.36 5.29
CA ASP A 485 -31.03 37.52 5.13
C ASP A 485 -32.52 37.24 5.44
N LYS A 486 -32.92 35.99 5.71
CA LYS A 486 -34.34 35.62 5.91
C LYS A 486 -35.04 36.41 7.01
N ASP A 487 -34.32 36.71 8.09
CA ASP A 487 -34.86 37.44 9.25
C ASP A 487 -35.06 38.94 8.98
N ARG A 488 -34.57 39.43 7.83
CA ARG A 488 -34.76 40.82 7.38
C ARG A 488 -36.03 41.02 6.57
N ILE A 489 -36.79 39.95 6.31
CA ILE A 489 -38.05 40.04 5.58
C ILE A 489 -39.14 40.57 6.51
N ILE A 490 -39.68 41.71 6.13
CA ILE A 490 -40.61 42.48 6.96
C ILE A 490 -42.03 41.99 6.72
N PRO A 491 -42.81 41.78 7.79
CA PRO A 491 -44.18 41.39 7.64
C PRO A 491 -45.07 42.50 7.07
N LEU A 492 -45.69 42.25 5.93
CA LEU A 492 -46.80 43.03 5.35
C LEU A 492 -48.13 42.60 5.98
N SER A 493 -48.80 43.55 6.64
CA SER A 493 -50.13 43.33 7.19
C SER A 493 -51.20 43.20 6.09
N PHE A 494 -52.42 42.81 6.48
CA PHE A 494 -53.56 42.84 5.56
C PHE A 494 -53.78 44.24 4.96
N ASN A 495 -53.68 45.29 5.78
CA ASN A 495 -53.86 46.67 5.35
C ASN A 495 -52.78 47.10 4.34
N ASP A 496 -51.52 46.70 4.55
CA ASP A 496 -50.43 47.01 3.61
C ASP A 496 -50.69 46.36 2.24
N ARG A 497 -51.16 45.11 2.24
CA ARG A 497 -51.55 44.40 1.02
C ARG A 497 -52.73 45.07 0.31
N THR A 498 -53.72 45.53 1.06
CA THR A 498 -54.85 46.29 0.50
C THR A 498 -54.36 47.59 -0.15
N LYS A 499 -53.50 48.35 0.51
CA LYS A 499 -52.93 49.59 -0.05
C LYS A 499 -52.14 49.35 -1.33
N ILE A 500 -51.39 48.25 -1.43
CA ILE A 500 -50.70 47.87 -2.66
C ILE A 500 -51.72 47.65 -3.80
N VAL A 501 -52.82 46.93 -3.54
CA VAL A 501 -53.87 46.72 -4.54
C VAL A 501 -54.57 48.03 -4.93
N GLU A 502 -54.77 48.93 -3.97
CA GLU A 502 -55.34 50.25 -4.23
C GLU A 502 -54.44 51.10 -5.12
N ASP A 503 -53.14 51.19 -4.81
CA ASP A 503 -52.17 51.94 -5.61
C ASP A 503 -52.00 51.35 -7.02
N LEU A 504 -51.99 50.01 -7.17
CA LEU A 504 -51.98 49.35 -8.49
C LEU A 504 -53.19 49.73 -9.35
N TYR A 505 -54.36 49.89 -8.73
CA TYR A 505 -55.58 50.29 -9.41
C TYR A 505 -55.56 51.79 -9.77
N GLU A 506 -55.14 52.65 -8.85
CA GLU A 506 -55.02 54.09 -9.07
C GLU A 506 -54.00 54.43 -10.15
N ARG A 507 -52.96 53.60 -10.31
CA ARG A 507 -51.97 53.69 -11.40
C ARG A 507 -52.39 53.00 -12.69
N GLU A 508 -53.63 52.50 -12.78
CA GLU A 508 -54.20 51.82 -13.95
C GLU A 508 -53.42 50.55 -14.39
N ILE A 509 -52.63 49.94 -13.50
CA ILE A 509 -51.89 48.69 -13.77
C ILE A 509 -52.82 47.47 -13.72
N ILE A 510 -53.82 47.53 -12.84
CA ILE A 510 -54.90 46.55 -12.76
C ILE A 510 -56.24 47.23 -13.05
N SER A 511 -57.13 46.52 -13.74
CA SER A 511 -58.43 47.06 -14.16
C SER A 511 -59.53 46.95 -13.09
N ASN A 512 -59.33 46.11 -12.06
CA ASN A 512 -60.31 45.90 -11.00
C ASN A 512 -59.65 45.38 -9.71
N LYS A 513 -59.99 45.99 -8.56
CA LYS A 513 -59.52 45.59 -7.23
C LYS A 513 -59.93 44.16 -6.84
N SER A 514 -61.05 43.63 -7.37
CA SER A 514 -61.60 42.32 -7.00
C SER A 514 -61.02 41.14 -7.79
N PHE A 515 -60.66 41.34 -9.06
CA PHE A 515 -60.17 40.27 -9.95
C PHE A 515 -58.64 40.14 -9.97
N SER A 516 -57.91 41.18 -9.57
CA SER A 516 -56.44 41.23 -9.59
C SER A 516 -55.86 41.24 -8.18
N GLN A 517 -56.24 40.27 -7.35
CA GLN A 517 -55.65 40.11 -6.02
C GLN A 517 -54.16 39.73 -6.12
N LEU A 518 -53.42 40.03 -5.06
CA LEU A 518 -52.03 39.60 -4.91
C LEU A 518 -52.00 38.08 -4.72
N LEU A 519 -51.29 37.38 -5.60
CA LEU A 519 -50.97 35.96 -5.43
C LEU A 519 -49.86 35.80 -4.38
N TYR A 520 -48.89 36.72 -4.37
CA TYR A 520 -47.75 36.73 -3.47
C TYR A 520 -47.24 38.16 -3.24
N ALA A 521 -46.75 38.44 -2.03
CA ALA A 521 -46.06 39.69 -1.71
C ALA A 521 -44.99 39.48 -0.62
N SER A 522 -43.78 39.97 -0.83
CA SER A 522 -42.68 39.90 0.15
C SER A 522 -41.89 41.21 0.17
N TYR A 523 -41.53 41.67 1.38
CA TYR A 523 -40.87 42.95 1.60
C TYR A 523 -39.51 42.77 2.28
N MET A 524 -38.45 43.37 1.72
CA MET A 524 -37.13 43.45 2.35
C MET A 524 -36.43 44.75 1.95
N ASN A 525 -35.69 45.34 2.89
CA ASN A 525 -34.98 46.61 2.71
C ASN A 525 -35.92 47.73 2.25
N LYS A 526 -35.86 48.11 0.98
CA LYS A 526 -36.72 49.12 0.34
C LYS A 526 -37.52 48.56 -0.82
N PHE A 527 -37.62 47.24 -0.95
CA PHE A 527 -38.21 46.57 -2.10
C PHE A 527 -39.35 45.65 -1.69
N ILE A 528 -40.53 45.83 -2.30
CA ILE A 528 -41.64 44.88 -2.17
C ILE A 528 -41.79 44.18 -3.51
N PHE A 529 -41.53 42.87 -3.55
CA PHE A 529 -41.84 42.03 -4.71
C PHE A 529 -43.30 41.59 -4.61
N ILE A 530 -44.03 41.69 -5.71
CA ILE A 530 -45.41 41.25 -5.82
C ILE A 530 -45.63 40.40 -7.07
N LYS A 531 -46.51 39.40 -6.94
CA LYS A 531 -47.02 38.60 -8.06
C LYS A 531 -48.54 38.67 -8.04
N LEU A 532 -49.15 38.98 -9.18
CA LEU A 532 -50.60 39.01 -9.34
C LEU A 532 -51.14 37.62 -9.70
N LEU A 533 -52.45 37.41 -9.51
CA LEU A 533 -53.12 36.17 -9.91
C LEU A 533 -53.02 35.87 -11.41
N ASP A 534 -52.89 36.90 -12.25
CA ASP A 534 -52.70 36.76 -13.71
C ASP A 534 -51.25 36.42 -14.11
N GLY A 535 -50.36 36.26 -13.12
CA GLY A 535 -48.96 35.88 -13.32
C GLY A 535 -48.00 37.05 -13.52
N ARG A 536 -48.47 38.29 -13.68
CA ARG A 536 -47.59 39.46 -13.80
C ARG A 536 -46.83 39.74 -12.50
N GLU A 537 -45.59 40.18 -12.64
CA GLU A 537 -44.65 40.39 -11.52
C GLU A 537 -44.10 41.81 -11.52
N PHE A 538 -44.07 42.40 -10.34
CA PHE A 538 -43.62 43.78 -10.15
C PHE A 538 -42.77 43.92 -8.89
N VAL A 539 -41.96 44.99 -8.87
CA VAL A 539 -41.20 45.40 -7.69
C VAL A 539 -41.52 46.85 -7.37
N TYR A 540 -42.04 47.07 -6.16
CA TYR A 540 -42.16 48.39 -5.58
C TYR A 540 -40.87 48.82 -4.89
N THR A 541 -40.60 50.11 -4.95
CA THR A 541 -39.66 50.80 -4.06
C THR A 541 -40.43 51.50 -2.94
N VAL A 542 -39.89 51.45 -1.73
CA VAL A 542 -40.47 52.06 -0.53
C VAL A 542 -39.56 53.16 -0.03
N SER A 543 -40.13 54.36 0.16
CA SER A 543 -39.43 55.55 0.63
C SER A 543 -40.18 56.13 1.82
N PHE A 544 -39.51 56.31 2.97
CA PHE A 544 -40.10 56.84 4.21
C PHE A 544 -41.40 56.14 4.68
N GLY A 545 -41.55 54.84 4.38
CA GLY A 545 -42.75 54.07 4.71
C GLY A 545 -43.90 54.20 3.72
N PHE A 546 -43.69 54.83 2.56
CA PHE A 546 -44.68 54.99 1.49
C PHE A 546 -44.28 54.23 0.23
N LEU A 547 -45.27 53.76 -0.53
CA LEU A 547 -45.06 53.23 -1.88
C LEU A 547 -44.62 54.36 -2.81
N ASP A 548 -43.46 54.23 -3.43
CA ASP A 548 -42.83 55.28 -4.25
C ASP A 548 -43.01 54.99 -5.74
N LYS A 549 -42.18 54.09 -6.29
CA LYS A 549 -42.23 53.66 -7.69
C LYS A 549 -42.44 52.17 -7.82
N ILE A 550 -43.13 51.78 -8.89
CA ILE A 550 -43.33 50.40 -9.32
C ILE A 550 -42.64 50.17 -10.66
N TYR A 551 -42.03 49.01 -10.79
CA TYR A 551 -41.38 48.54 -12.01
C TYR A 551 -41.88 47.13 -12.32
N THR A 552 -41.89 46.74 -13.59
CA THR A 552 -41.94 45.32 -13.93
C THR A 552 -40.71 44.61 -13.34
N LEU A 553 -40.80 43.30 -13.10
CA LEU A 553 -39.66 42.56 -12.56
C LEU A 553 -38.39 42.72 -13.42
N GLU A 554 -38.53 42.68 -14.74
CA GLU A 554 -37.41 42.83 -15.69
C GLU A 554 -36.73 44.20 -15.55
N GLU A 555 -37.50 45.28 -15.55
CA GLU A 555 -36.99 46.65 -15.35
C GLU A 555 -36.30 46.82 -13.98
N ALA A 556 -36.90 46.23 -12.94
CA ALA A 556 -36.36 46.29 -11.58
C ALA A 556 -35.02 45.57 -11.48
N LEU A 557 -34.88 44.38 -12.07
CA LEU A 557 -33.63 43.62 -12.09
C LEU A 557 -32.55 44.29 -12.95
N GLY A 558 -32.95 45.02 -14.01
CA GLY A 558 -32.02 45.82 -14.82
C GLY A 558 -31.53 47.10 -14.12
N SER A 559 -32.33 47.64 -13.18
CA SER A 559 -32.06 48.94 -12.54
C SER A 559 -31.53 48.84 -11.10
N TYR A 560 -31.82 47.73 -10.41
CA TYR A 560 -31.58 47.58 -8.98
C TYR A 560 -31.08 46.18 -8.64
N ARG A 561 -30.29 46.09 -7.56
CA ARG A 561 -29.96 44.81 -6.91
C ARG A 561 -31.10 44.40 -5.97
N VAL A 562 -32.20 43.94 -6.55
CA VAL A 562 -33.37 43.44 -5.78
C VAL A 562 -32.95 42.19 -4.99
N PRO A 563 -33.28 42.09 -3.68
CA PRO A 563 -32.94 40.90 -2.91
C PRO A 563 -33.59 39.64 -3.49
N LYS A 564 -32.79 38.60 -3.79
CA LYS A 564 -33.32 37.36 -4.38
C LYS A 564 -34.31 36.64 -3.47
N ILE A 565 -34.08 36.73 -2.16
CA ILE A 565 -34.89 36.03 -1.16
C ILE A 565 -36.35 36.50 -1.14
N ILE A 566 -36.69 37.71 -1.58
CA ILE A 566 -38.09 38.19 -1.66
C ILE A 566 -38.80 37.79 -2.96
N MET A 567 -38.10 37.18 -3.91
CA MET A 567 -38.66 36.75 -5.19
C MET A 567 -39.04 35.26 -5.14
N ILE A 568 -39.86 34.83 -6.10
CA ILE A 568 -40.17 33.42 -6.32
C ILE A 568 -39.21 32.90 -7.41
N GLN A 569 -38.67 31.70 -7.22
CA GLN A 569 -37.91 31.02 -8.26
C GLN A 569 -38.85 30.53 -9.37
N GLU A 570 -38.64 30.97 -10.61
CA GLU A 570 -39.40 30.52 -11.78
C GLU A 570 -38.89 29.21 -12.38
#